data_AF-A0AAX7UHA3-F1
#
_entry.id   AF-A0AAX7UHA3-F1
#
_cell.length_a   1.000
_cell.length_b   1.000
_cell.length_c   1.000
_cell.angle_alpha   90.00
_cell.angle_beta   90.00
_cell.angle_gamma   90.00
#
_symmetry.space_group_name_H-M   'P 1'
#
loop_
_entity.id
_entity.type
_entity.pdbx_description
1 polymer ?
#
loop_
_entity_poly.entity_id
_entity_poly.type
_entity_poly.pdbx_seq_one_letter_code
_entity_poly.pdbx_strand_id
1 'polypeptide(L)'
;MGSGESTTRKVSFGVDDEDRVRILRGVKLSEDVLQRMRGVANIAPDRTSSPASSPQTNTASSHSASSGSQSQQGPQQRAQPSSHSSKSASFSKEDQRRYEQQQKLLKEEWAKMAQREMEAAKEEMAKATSRERQQTRLEAERTKQLSADEIESMVQHLQKKDSQLKALDAFYKEQLAQLEKRLVQLAGIWKGINKAKNSSTKLPPRRKKMSGLATQRQCVLACRLRFYPVTGTTKTRP
;
A
#
# COMPACT_ATOMS: atom_id res chain seq x y z
N MET A 1 16.06 -0.73 -27.37
CA MET A 1 15.84 -1.84 -26.42
C MET A 1 17.15 -2.01 -25.64
N GLY A 2 17.16 -1.72 -24.34
CA GLY A 2 18.39 -1.61 -23.55
C GLY A 2 18.93 -2.96 -23.11
N SER A 3 20.12 -3.30 -23.57
CA SER A 3 20.88 -4.50 -23.18
C SER A 3 21.31 -4.42 -21.71
N GLY A 4 20.95 -5.45 -20.95
CA GLY A 4 21.33 -5.60 -19.54
C GLY A 4 22.77 -6.04 -19.38
N GLU A 5 23.64 -5.14 -18.91
CA GLU A 5 24.95 -5.49 -18.38
C GLU A 5 24.77 -6.20 -17.03
N SER A 6 24.90 -7.52 -17.04
CA SER A 6 24.80 -8.36 -15.84
C SER A 6 26.08 -8.21 -15.00
N THR A 7 26.05 -7.30 -14.02
CA THR A 7 27.14 -7.06 -13.06
C THR A 7 26.95 -7.92 -11.81
N THR A 8 27.97 -8.70 -11.42
CA THR A 8 27.97 -9.64 -10.28
C THR A 8 28.12 -8.95 -8.92
N ARG A 9 27.32 -7.90 -8.66
CA ARG A 9 27.34 -7.14 -7.41
C ARG A 9 26.42 -7.77 -6.37
N LYS A 10 26.84 -7.82 -5.10
CA LYS A 10 25.97 -8.24 -3.99
C LYS A 10 24.81 -7.26 -3.85
N VAL A 11 23.59 -7.78 -3.90
CA VAL A 11 22.34 -7.03 -3.77
C VAL A 11 21.50 -7.63 -2.66
N SER A 12 20.76 -6.81 -1.93
CA SER A 12 19.74 -7.29 -1.00
C SER A 12 18.39 -7.35 -1.69
N PHE A 13 17.56 -8.32 -1.32
CA PHE A 13 16.19 -8.45 -1.80
C PHE A 13 15.24 -8.02 -0.68
N GLY A 14 14.16 -7.33 -1.03
CA GLY A 14 13.08 -6.96 -0.12
C GLY A 14 11.73 -7.14 -0.80
N VAL A 15 10.68 -7.31 -0.01
CA VAL A 15 9.29 -7.40 -0.48
C VAL A 15 8.65 -6.01 -0.33
N ASP A 16 7.94 -5.53 -1.36
CA ASP A 16 7.18 -4.27 -1.30
C ASP A 16 5.77 -4.47 -0.73
N ASP A 17 5.01 -3.39 -0.55
CA ASP A 17 3.66 -3.41 0.04
C ASP A 17 2.64 -4.20 -0.81
N GLU A 18 3.01 -4.52 -2.05
CA GLU A 18 2.22 -5.32 -2.98
C GLU A 18 2.76 -6.74 -3.16
N ASP A 19 3.51 -7.24 -2.16
CA ASP A 19 4.09 -8.58 -2.08
C ASP A 19 5.07 -8.94 -3.23
N ARG A 20 5.64 -7.96 -3.93
CA ARG A 20 6.60 -8.19 -5.02
C ARG A 20 8.03 -8.12 -4.51
N VAL A 21 8.84 -9.10 -4.92
CA VAL A 21 10.28 -9.13 -4.61
C VAL A 21 11.02 -8.10 -5.46
N ARG A 22 11.72 -7.16 -4.82
CA ARG A 22 12.50 -6.10 -5.44
C ARG A 22 13.92 -6.08 -4.92
N ILE A 23 14.82 -5.59 -5.77
CA ILE A 23 16.23 -5.40 -5.41
C ILE A 23 16.36 -4.11 -4.60
N LEU A 24 16.75 -4.25 -3.32
CA LEU A 24 17.08 -3.13 -2.44
C LEU A 24 18.53 -2.71 -2.67
N ARG A 25 18.74 -1.46 -3.09
CA ARG A 25 20.07 -0.85 -3.15
C ARG A 25 20.37 -0.17 -1.83
N GLY A 26 21.11 -0.85 -0.95
CA GLY A 26 21.59 -0.29 0.30
C GLY A 26 22.99 0.33 0.20
N VAL A 27 23.30 1.28 1.10
CA VAL A 27 24.66 1.75 1.35
C VAL A 27 25.25 0.94 2.50
N LYS A 28 26.41 0.30 2.29
CA LYS A 28 27.06 -0.47 3.35
C LYS A 28 27.72 0.49 4.34
N LEU A 29 27.22 0.52 5.58
CA LEU A 29 27.86 1.27 6.65
C LEU A 29 29.21 0.62 7.02
N SER A 30 30.19 1.43 7.37
CA SER A 30 31.48 0.95 7.88
C SER A 30 31.31 0.32 9.26
N GLU A 31 32.21 -0.60 9.61
CA GLU A 31 32.17 -1.30 10.90
C GLU A 31 32.19 -0.32 12.09
N ASP A 32 32.96 0.77 11.96
CA ASP A 32 33.06 1.84 12.95
C ASP A 32 31.73 2.58 13.19
N VAL A 33 30.97 2.87 12.12
CA VAL A 33 29.63 3.48 12.24
C VAL A 33 28.65 2.52 12.89
N LEU A 34 28.70 1.23 12.51
CA LEU A 34 27.86 0.19 13.11
C LEU A 34 28.17 0.00 14.60
N GLN A 35 29.45 0.05 14.98
CA GLN A 35 29.86 -0.09 16.38
C GLN A 35 29.37 1.07 17.24
N ARG A 36 29.41 2.31 16.74
CA ARG A 36 28.81 3.46 17.43
C ARG A 36 27.30 3.31 17.60
N MET A 37 26.58 2.90 16.55
CA MET A 37 25.12 2.70 16.63
C MET A 37 24.76 1.60 17.63
N ARG A 38 25.55 0.53 17.71
CA ARG A 38 25.39 -0.51 18.75
C ARG A 38 25.79 -0.03 20.15
N GLY A 39 26.80 0.84 20.25
CA GLY A 39 27.26 1.44 21.51
C GLY A 39 26.27 2.39 22.15
N VAL A 40 25.44 3.08 21.36
CA VAL A 40 24.33 3.91 21.88
C VAL A 40 23.21 3.05 22.48
N ALA A 41 23.03 1.82 21.98
CA ALA A 41 21.99 0.89 22.45
C ALA A 41 22.42 0.03 23.65
N ASN A 42 23.67 0.12 24.12
CA ASN A 42 24.20 -0.71 25.21
C ASN A 42 24.78 0.11 26.38
N ILE A 43 24.23 1.29 26.65
CA ILE A 43 24.50 2.01 27.89
C ILE A 43 23.52 1.49 28.95
N ALA A 44 23.95 0.49 29.71
CA ALA A 44 23.35 0.20 31.01
C ALA A 44 23.49 1.45 31.91
N PRO A 45 22.45 1.84 32.67
CA PRO A 45 22.55 3.02 33.51
C PRO A 45 23.27 2.63 34.78
N ASP A 46 24.56 2.96 34.94
CA ASP A 46 25.04 3.70 36.12
C ASP A 46 26.55 4.03 36.10
N ARG A 47 26.86 5.18 36.71
CA ARG A 47 28.14 5.65 37.29
C ARG A 47 29.31 6.10 36.38
N THR A 48 29.45 7.43 36.34
CA THR A 48 30.69 8.22 36.50
C THR A 48 31.90 7.93 35.60
N SER A 49 32.11 8.79 34.60
CA SER A 49 33.42 9.43 34.36
C SER A 49 33.29 10.58 33.35
N SER A 50 33.77 11.75 33.75
CA SER A 50 33.73 13.05 33.08
C SER A 50 34.27 13.07 31.65
N PRO A 51 33.83 14.02 30.78
CA PRO A 51 34.52 14.32 29.54
C PRO A 51 35.60 15.38 29.79
N ALA A 52 36.86 15.01 29.58
CA ALA A 52 37.95 15.94 29.37
C ALA A 52 38.24 16.00 27.86
N SER A 53 38.05 17.16 27.24
CA SER A 53 38.91 17.75 26.19
C SER A 53 38.19 18.91 25.51
N SER A 54 38.61 20.13 25.85
CA SER A 54 38.39 21.34 25.04
C SER A 54 39.73 22.07 24.94
N PRO A 55 40.18 22.49 23.75
CA PRO A 55 41.19 23.52 23.63
C PRO A 55 40.60 24.85 23.11
N GLN A 56 40.95 25.92 23.84
CA GLN A 56 41.43 27.23 23.38
C GLN A 56 40.47 28.14 22.59
N THR A 57 39.94 29.19 23.24
CA THR A 57 40.43 30.60 23.26
C THR A 57 40.51 31.26 21.88
N ASN A 58 39.61 32.21 21.63
CA ASN A 58 39.86 33.57 21.10
C ASN A 58 38.52 34.19 20.63
N THR A 59 37.97 35.11 21.42
CA THR A 59 36.98 36.08 20.90
C THR A 59 37.39 37.47 21.36
N ALA A 60 37.91 38.20 20.39
CA ALA A 60 38.09 39.63 20.43
C ALA A 60 36.73 40.35 20.39
N SER A 61 36.78 41.61 20.82
CA SER A 61 35.96 42.75 20.41
C SER A 61 34.97 43.33 21.43
N SER A 62 35.47 44.41 22.04
CA SER A 62 34.89 45.76 21.98
C SER A 62 33.90 46.19 23.07
N HIS A 63 33.92 47.51 23.32
CA HIS A 63 33.14 48.34 24.26
C HIS A 63 33.81 48.49 25.64
N SER A 64 34.20 49.66 26.15
CA SER A 64 34.11 51.06 25.71
C SER A 64 35.11 51.88 26.54
N ALA A 65 35.70 52.90 25.93
CA ALA A 65 36.47 53.92 26.63
C ALA A 65 35.55 55.02 27.18
N SER A 66 35.80 55.49 28.40
CA SER A 66 35.67 56.93 28.72
C SER A 66 36.47 57.29 29.97
N SER A 67 37.41 58.18 29.72
CA SER A 67 38.31 58.91 30.60
C SER A 67 37.59 59.81 31.60
N GLY A 68 38.25 60.19 32.71
CA GLY A 68 37.81 61.35 33.48
C GLY A 68 38.32 61.43 34.91
N SER A 69 39.53 61.94 35.08
CA SER A 69 40.22 62.37 36.30
C SER A 69 39.45 63.36 37.18
N GLN A 70 39.59 63.28 38.51
CA GLN A 70 40.02 64.42 39.35
C GLN A 70 40.28 64.04 40.82
N SER A 71 41.42 64.52 41.29
CA SER A 71 41.91 64.65 42.66
C SER A 71 40.97 65.46 43.57
N GLN A 72 41.03 65.22 44.90
CA GLN A 72 41.26 66.23 45.96
C GLN A 72 41.27 65.56 47.35
N GLN A 73 42.29 65.88 48.14
CA GLN A 73 42.47 65.47 49.54
C GLN A 73 41.80 66.49 50.48
N GLY A 74 41.01 65.99 51.44
CA GLY A 74 40.68 66.60 52.74
C GLY A 74 39.96 67.97 52.74
N PRO A 75 39.51 68.48 53.92
CA PRO A 75 39.53 67.90 55.27
C PRO A 75 38.08 67.67 55.79
N GLN A 76 37.88 66.99 56.93
CA GLN A 76 36.94 67.38 58.00
C GLN A 76 36.99 66.34 59.13
N GLN A 77 37.89 66.55 60.10
CA GLN A 77 37.61 66.15 61.46
C GLN A 77 36.63 67.17 62.05
N ARG A 78 35.41 66.74 62.39
CA ARG A 78 34.61 67.47 63.37
C ARG A 78 33.74 66.53 64.19
N ALA A 79 34.12 66.44 65.45
CA ALA A 79 33.31 66.29 66.65
C ALA A 79 32.11 65.34 66.61
N GLN A 80 32.27 64.21 67.31
CA GLN A 80 31.17 63.66 68.10
C GLN A 80 30.65 64.73 69.09
N PRO A 81 29.33 64.79 69.31
CA PRO A 81 28.88 64.63 70.68
C PRO A 81 27.69 63.68 70.81
N SER A 82 27.86 62.76 71.76
CA SER A 82 26.87 62.27 72.73
C SER A 82 25.37 62.27 72.41
N SER A 83 24.82 61.05 72.52
CA SER A 83 23.58 60.72 73.25
C SER A 83 22.25 61.30 72.77
N HIS A 84 21.63 60.63 71.80
CA HIS A 84 20.16 60.41 71.75
C HIS A 84 19.84 58.99 71.25
N SER A 85 20.25 57.99 72.02
CA SER A 85 20.21 56.56 71.62
C SER A 85 18.84 55.86 71.72
N SER A 86 17.78 56.53 72.18
CA SER A 86 16.48 55.86 72.42
C SER A 86 15.44 56.00 71.29
N LYS A 87 15.58 56.98 70.37
CA LYS A 87 14.68 57.15 69.20
C LYS A 87 15.26 56.60 67.88
N SER A 88 16.58 56.57 67.74
CA SER A 88 17.25 55.99 66.56
C SER A 88 17.03 54.47 66.48
N ALA A 89 17.03 53.77 67.61
CA ALA A 89 16.82 52.33 67.66
C ALA A 89 15.37 51.90 67.36
N SER A 90 14.37 52.74 67.64
CA SER A 90 12.97 52.46 67.25
C SER A 90 12.73 52.72 65.76
N PHE A 91 13.34 53.76 65.21
CA PHE A 91 13.27 54.09 63.78
C PHE A 91 13.91 52.98 62.92
N SER A 92 15.10 52.49 63.29
CA SER A 92 15.75 51.38 62.56
C SER A 92 14.96 50.06 62.63
N LYS A 93 14.25 49.78 63.73
CA LYS A 93 13.38 48.59 63.85
C LYS A 93 12.13 48.71 62.96
N GLU A 94 11.59 49.91 62.81
CA GLU A 94 10.44 50.15 61.94
C GLU A 94 10.83 50.06 60.45
N ASP A 95 11.99 50.61 60.07
CA ASP A 95 12.54 50.46 58.72
C ASP A 95 12.84 48.98 58.39
N GLN A 96 13.36 48.21 59.35
CA GLN A 96 13.56 46.78 59.18
C GLN A 96 12.23 46.03 58.94
N ARG A 97 11.17 46.38 59.67
CA ARG A 97 9.83 45.82 59.42
C ARG A 97 9.30 46.18 58.03
N ARG A 98 9.51 47.41 57.57
CA ARG A 98 9.12 47.82 56.20
C ARG A 98 9.87 47.02 55.14
N TYR A 99 11.16 46.78 55.36
CA TYR A 99 11.97 45.96 54.45
C TYR A 99 11.51 44.50 54.40
N GLU A 100 11.21 43.90 55.55
CA GLU A 100 10.66 42.54 55.63
C GLU A 100 9.28 42.43 54.97
N GLN A 101 8.42 43.44 55.13
CA GLN A 101 7.14 43.52 54.44
C GLN A 101 7.31 43.61 52.91
N GLN A 102 8.25 44.42 52.44
CA GLN A 102 8.58 44.52 51.01
C GLN A 102 9.11 43.20 50.46
N GLN A 103 9.98 42.50 51.20
CA GLN A 103 10.45 41.16 50.82
C GLN A 103 9.31 40.15 50.75
N LYS A 104 8.37 40.21 51.69
CA LYS A 104 7.20 39.34 51.72
C LYS A 104 6.31 39.56 50.50
N LEU A 105 6.02 40.82 50.17
CA LEU A 105 5.22 41.18 48.99
C LEU A 105 5.91 40.74 47.68
N LEU A 106 7.23 40.93 47.55
CA LEU A 106 7.96 40.41 46.40
C LEU A 106 7.82 38.89 46.28
N LYS A 107 8.03 38.14 47.38
CA LYS A 107 7.90 36.68 47.40
C LYS A 107 6.49 36.22 47.04
N GLU A 108 5.47 36.92 47.54
CA GLU A 108 4.06 36.65 47.23
C GLU A 108 3.74 36.89 45.75
N GLU A 109 4.25 37.97 45.14
CA GLU A 109 4.04 38.25 43.71
C GLU A 109 4.72 37.19 42.81
N TRP A 110 5.93 36.74 43.15
CA TRP A 110 6.59 35.63 42.45
C TRP A 110 5.81 34.31 42.60
N ALA A 111 5.30 34.01 43.80
CA ALA A 111 4.48 32.82 44.03
C ALA A 111 3.17 32.88 43.23
N LYS A 112 2.53 34.04 43.15
CA LYS A 112 1.32 34.27 42.36
C LYS A 112 1.58 34.14 40.87
N MET A 113 2.73 34.61 40.38
CA MET A 113 3.15 34.42 38.99
C MET A 113 3.42 32.94 38.68
N ALA A 114 4.13 32.23 39.56
CA ALA A 114 4.38 30.80 39.43
C ALA A 114 3.07 29.98 39.44
N GLN A 115 2.09 30.36 40.26
CA GLN A 115 0.78 29.71 40.27
C GLN A 115 0.02 29.92 38.96
N ARG A 116 0.01 31.16 38.42
CA ARG A 116 -0.63 31.44 37.12
C ARG A 116 0.05 30.69 35.98
N GLU A 117 1.38 30.57 35.99
CA GLU A 117 2.14 29.75 35.04
C GLU A 117 1.73 28.29 35.12
N MET A 118 1.63 27.72 36.33
CA MET A 118 1.18 26.33 36.51
C MET A 118 -0.26 26.11 36.03
N GLU A 119 -1.17 27.05 36.31
CA GLU A 119 -2.56 26.98 35.87
C GLU A 119 -2.67 27.11 34.34
N ALA A 120 -1.93 28.05 33.73
CA ALA A 120 -1.86 28.20 32.28
C ALA A 120 -1.27 26.95 31.60
N ALA A 121 -0.21 26.37 32.15
CA ALA A 121 0.37 25.13 31.66
C ALA A 121 -0.62 23.95 31.76
N LYS A 122 -1.40 23.87 32.86
CA LYS A 122 -2.46 22.85 33.00
C LYS A 122 -3.59 23.05 31.99
N GLU A 123 -4.02 24.28 31.75
CA GLU A 123 -5.06 24.60 30.76
C GLU A 123 -4.56 24.30 29.33
N GLU A 124 -3.31 24.63 29.03
CA GLU A 124 -2.67 24.35 27.74
C GLU A 124 -2.54 22.84 27.50
N MET A 125 -2.08 22.08 28.50
CA MET A 125 -2.07 20.62 28.46
C MET A 125 -3.49 20.04 28.29
N ALA A 126 -4.49 20.55 29.00
CA ALA A 126 -5.87 20.11 28.84
C ALA A 126 -6.40 20.38 27.42
N LYS A 127 -6.06 21.54 26.83
CA LYS A 127 -6.37 21.88 25.44
C LYS A 127 -5.63 20.97 24.47
N ALA A 128 -4.35 20.71 24.67
CA ALA A 128 -3.55 19.80 23.86
C ALA A 128 -4.14 18.38 23.87
N THR A 129 -4.44 17.82 25.03
CA THR A 129 -5.11 16.51 25.16
C THR A 129 -6.49 16.49 24.50
N SER A 130 -7.26 17.59 24.59
CA SER A 130 -8.56 17.67 23.92
C SER A 130 -8.44 17.62 22.39
N ARG A 131 -7.43 18.31 21.82
CA ARG A 131 -7.13 18.32 20.39
C ARG A 131 -6.62 16.96 19.93
N GLU A 132 -5.72 16.35 20.69
CA GLU A 132 -5.23 14.99 20.43
C GLU A 132 -6.40 14.00 20.37
N ARG A 133 -7.30 14.00 21.37
CA ARG A 133 -8.48 13.13 21.37
C ARG A 133 -9.38 13.35 20.16
N GLN A 134 -9.57 14.59 19.73
CA GLN A 134 -10.34 14.90 18.53
C GLN A 134 -9.64 14.36 17.27
N GLN A 135 -8.33 14.55 17.15
CA GLN A 135 -7.54 14.04 16.05
C GLN A 135 -7.59 12.51 15.97
N THR A 136 -7.41 11.82 17.10
CA THR A 136 -7.53 10.36 17.17
C THR A 136 -8.91 9.86 16.72
N ARG A 137 -9.99 10.58 17.05
CA ARG A 137 -11.35 10.22 16.59
C ARG A 137 -11.48 10.36 15.08
N LEU A 138 -11.01 11.47 14.52
CA LEU A 138 -11.05 11.72 13.07
C LEU A 138 -10.21 10.70 12.30
N GLU A 139 -9.03 10.36 12.80
CA GLU A 139 -8.18 9.32 12.21
C GLU A 139 -8.81 7.93 12.32
N ALA A 140 -9.46 7.61 13.45
CA ALA A 140 -10.21 6.37 13.61
C ALA A 140 -11.42 6.29 12.66
N GLU A 141 -12.11 7.40 12.38
CA GLU A 141 -13.19 7.44 11.40
C GLU A 141 -12.66 7.32 9.97
N ARG A 142 -11.58 8.03 9.63
CA ARG A 142 -10.93 7.94 8.31
C ARG A 142 -10.45 6.52 8.02
N THR A 143 -9.79 5.87 8.98
CA THR A 143 -9.32 4.48 8.81
C THR A 143 -10.48 3.50 8.65
N LYS A 144 -11.58 3.68 9.40
CA LYS A 144 -12.81 2.89 9.21
C LYS A 144 -13.43 3.10 7.83
N GLN A 145 -13.51 4.35 7.35
CA GLN A 145 -14.06 4.65 6.02
C GLN A 145 -13.22 4.00 4.92
N LEU A 146 -11.89 4.16 4.95
CA LEU A 146 -11.00 3.51 4.00
C LEU A 146 -11.19 1.98 4.01
N SER A 147 -11.29 1.37 5.19
CA SER A 147 -11.54 -0.08 5.30
C SER A 147 -12.91 -0.49 4.74
N ALA A 148 -13.93 0.35 4.91
CA ALA A 148 -15.27 0.07 4.38
C ALA A 148 -15.30 0.17 2.84
N ASP A 149 -14.64 1.19 2.28
CA ASP A 149 -14.52 1.39 0.84
C ASP A 149 -13.74 0.24 0.16
N GLU A 150 -12.67 -0.23 0.80
CA GLU A 150 -11.90 -1.40 0.34
C GLU A 150 -12.76 -2.68 0.33
N ILE A 151 -13.54 -2.90 1.39
CA ILE A 151 -14.48 -4.03 1.47
C ILE A 151 -15.54 -3.93 0.36
N GLU A 152 -16.11 -2.75 0.13
CA GLU A 152 -17.11 -2.54 -0.91
C GLU A 152 -16.54 -2.83 -2.32
N SER A 153 -15.34 -2.33 -2.60
CA SER A 153 -14.62 -2.62 -3.85
C SER A 153 -14.40 -4.13 -4.05
N MET A 154 -14.00 -4.84 -3.01
CA MET A 154 -13.83 -6.29 -3.04
C MET A 154 -15.15 -7.02 -3.30
N VAL A 155 -16.25 -6.60 -2.65
CA VAL A 155 -17.59 -7.17 -2.87
C VAL A 155 -18.03 -6.99 -4.32
N GLN A 156 -17.85 -5.81 -4.90
CA GLN A 156 -18.19 -5.57 -6.31
C GLN A 156 -17.36 -6.44 -7.26
N HIS A 157 -16.06 -6.62 -6.96
CA HIS A 157 -15.20 -7.52 -7.73
C HIS A 157 -15.69 -8.97 -7.69
N LEU A 158 -16.03 -9.47 -6.50
CA LEU A 158 -16.58 -10.81 -6.33
C LEU A 158 -17.92 -10.98 -7.05
N GLN A 159 -18.83 -10.00 -6.93
CA GLN A 159 -20.11 -10.04 -7.64
C GLN A 159 -19.94 -10.12 -9.16
N LYS A 160 -18.95 -9.42 -9.72
CA LYS A 160 -18.62 -9.50 -11.15
C LYS A 160 -18.12 -10.89 -11.53
N LYS A 161 -17.25 -11.49 -10.72
CA LYS A 161 -16.73 -12.86 -10.92
C LYS A 161 -17.85 -13.89 -10.81
N ASP A 162 -18.74 -13.76 -9.83
CA ASP A 162 -19.91 -14.62 -9.68
C ASP A 162 -20.84 -14.54 -10.88
N SER A 163 -21.04 -13.34 -11.44
CA SER A 163 -21.85 -13.16 -12.64
C SER A 163 -21.21 -13.82 -13.86
N GLN A 164 -19.88 -13.75 -13.99
CA GLN A 164 -19.14 -14.47 -15.04
C GLN A 164 -19.25 -15.98 -14.88
N LEU A 165 -19.09 -16.49 -13.64
CA LEU A 165 -19.23 -17.92 -13.36
C LEU A 165 -20.64 -18.43 -13.66
N LYS A 166 -21.67 -17.67 -13.27
CA LYS A 166 -23.07 -18.00 -13.59
C LYS A 166 -23.34 -18.01 -15.09
N ALA A 167 -22.76 -17.07 -15.84
CA ALA A 167 -22.88 -17.06 -17.30
C ALA A 167 -22.22 -18.28 -17.95
N LEU A 168 -21.03 -18.67 -17.48
CA LEU A 168 -20.34 -19.88 -17.95
C LEU A 168 -21.11 -21.15 -17.57
N ASP A 169 -21.60 -21.25 -16.34
CA ASP A 169 -22.42 -22.37 -15.88
C ASP A 169 -23.70 -22.52 -16.74
N ALA A 170 -24.39 -21.42 -17.01
CA ALA A 170 -25.56 -21.41 -17.89
C ALA A 170 -25.19 -21.86 -19.32
N PHE A 171 -24.06 -21.39 -19.85
CA PHE A 171 -23.57 -21.80 -21.17
C PHE A 171 -23.32 -23.31 -21.24
N TYR A 172 -22.62 -23.89 -20.26
CA TYR A 172 -22.34 -25.33 -20.25
C TYR A 172 -23.59 -26.17 -20.02
N LYS A 173 -24.52 -25.71 -19.18
CA LYS A 173 -25.83 -26.35 -19.01
C LYS A 173 -26.63 -26.38 -20.30
N GLU A 174 -26.61 -25.30 -21.07
CA GLU A 174 -27.25 -25.25 -22.38
C GLU A 174 -26.58 -26.21 -23.38
N GLN A 175 -25.24 -26.30 -23.39
CA GLN A 175 -24.54 -27.29 -24.21
C GLN A 175 -24.95 -28.73 -23.87
N LEU A 176 -25.06 -29.05 -22.57
CA LEU A 176 -25.54 -30.35 -22.11
C LEU A 176 -26.99 -30.62 -22.57
N ALA A 177 -27.89 -29.65 -22.38
CA ALA A 177 -29.28 -29.77 -22.80
C ALA A 177 -29.41 -29.99 -24.32
N GLN A 178 -28.57 -29.34 -25.13
CA GLN A 178 -28.52 -29.55 -26.58
C GLN A 178 -28.07 -30.96 -26.94
N LEU A 179 -27.04 -31.49 -26.27
CA LEU A 179 -26.58 -32.86 -26.47
C LEU A 179 -27.66 -33.87 -26.07
N GLU A 180 -28.30 -33.70 -24.92
CA GLU A 180 -29.40 -34.54 -24.46
C GLU A 180 -30.56 -34.54 -25.47
N LYS A 181 -30.92 -33.37 -26.01
CA LYS A 181 -31.94 -33.25 -27.06
C LYS A 181 -31.57 -34.05 -28.31
N ARG A 182 -30.31 -33.98 -28.76
CA ARG A 182 -29.82 -34.75 -29.91
C ARG A 182 -29.84 -36.25 -29.62
N LEU A 183 -29.45 -36.68 -28.42
CA LEU A 183 -29.51 -38.08 -28.00
C LEU A 183 -30.95 -38.62 -28.01
N VAL A 184 -31.91 -37.87 -27.46
CA VAL A 184 -33.33 -38.24 -27.47
C VAL A 184 -33.87 -38.33 -28.90
N GLN A 185 -33.52 -37.37 -29.76
CA GLN A 185 -33.91 -37.40 -31.18
C GLN A 185 -33.37 -38.65 -31.90
N LEU A 186 -32.08 -38.96 -31.74
CA LEU A 186 -31.45 -40.13 -32.34
C LEU A 186 -32.08 -41.43 -31.84
N ALA A 187 -32.37 -41.53 -30.53
CA ALA A 187 -33.06 -42.68 -29.96
C ALA A 187 -34.47 -42.85 -30.55
N GLY A 188 -35.20 -41.76 -30.79
CA GLY A 188 -36.49 -41.78 -31.48
C GLY A 188 -36.41 -42.29 -32.92
N ILE A 189 -35.43 -41.80 -33.69
CA ILE A 189 -35.18 -42.25 -35.08
C ILE A 189 -34.84 -43.74 -35.08
N TRP A 190 -33.95 -44.20 -34.20
CA TRP A 190 -33.55 -45.59 -34.11
C TRP A 190 -34.73 -46.52 -33.78
N LYS A 191 -35.60 -46.12 -32.83
CA LYS A 191 -36.86 -46.82 -32.54
C LYS A 191 -37.77 -46.90 -33.76
N GLY A 192 -37.91 -45.81 -34.52
CA GLY A 192 -38.71 -45.77 -35.75
C GLY A 192 -38.21 -46.74 -36.82
N ILE A 193 -36.88 -46.75 -37.06
CA ILE A 193 -36.24 -47.68 -38.01
C ILE A 193 -36.45 -49.13 -37.57
N ASN A 194 -36.27 -49.45 -36.29
CA ASN A 194 -36.46 -50.81 -35.77
C ASN A 194 -37.92 -51.27 -35.92
N LYS A 195 -38.88 -50.38 -35.64
CA LYS A 195 -40.31 -50.65 -35.83
C LYS A 195 -40.63 -50.94 -37.31
N ALA A 196 -40.11 -50.14 -38.24
CA ALA A 196 -40.31 -50.32 -39.68
C ALA A 196 -39.70 -51.64 -40.19
N LYS A 197 -38.50 -52.01 -39.70
CA LYS A 197 -37.86 -53.30 -40.00
C LYS A 197 -38.71 -54.48 -39.53
N ASN A 198 -39.21 -54.43 -38.30
CA ASN A 198 -40.05 -55.49 -37.72
C ASN A 198 -41.46 -55.59 -38.34
N SER A 199 -41.98 -54.51 -38.92
CA SER A 199 -43.22 -54.56 -39.71
C SER A 199 -42.99 -55.06 -41.14
N SER A 200 -41.81 -54.81 -41.73
CA SER A 200 -41.48 -55.22 -43.10
C SER A 200 -41.20 -56.74 -43.20
N THR A 201 -40.66 -57.36 -42.15
CA THR A 201 -40.49 -58.82 -42.07
C THR A 201 -41.79 -59.61 -41.96
N LYS A 202 -42.95 -58.93 -41.80
CA LYS A 202 -44.29 -59.55 -41.80
C LYS A 202 -45.00 -59.53 -43.15
N LEU A 203 -44.38 -58.99 -44.21
CA LEU A 203 -44.95 -58.99 -45.57
C LEU A 203 -44.48 -60.25 -46.34
N PRO A 204 -45.39 -61.02 -46.96
CA PRO A 204 -45.02 -62.24 -47.70
C PRO A 204 -44.19 -61.92 -48.96
N PRO A 205 -43.37 -62.86 -49.45
CA PRO A 205 -42.45 -62.61 -50.57
C PRO A 205 -43.22 -62.22 -51.84
N ARG A 206 -43.02 -60.98 -52.31
CA ARG A 206 -43.56 -60.49 -53.58
C ARG A 206 -42.93 -61.27 -54.74
N ARG A 207 -43.74 -62.11 -55.42
CA ARG A 207 -43.40 -62.70 -56.72
C ARG A 207 -43.09 -61.58 -57.72
N LYS A 208 -41.83 -61.47 -58.16
CA LYS A 208 -41.46 -60.65 -59.32
C LYS A 208 -42.06 -61.29 -60.57
N LYS A 209 -43.05 -60.65 -61.21
CA LYS A 209 -43.39 -60.96 -62.60
C LYS A 209 -42.30 -60.36 -63.48
N MET A 210 -41.49 -61.22 -64.11
CA MET A 210 -40.64 -60.82 -65.23
C MET A 210 -41.55 -60.55 -66.43
N SER A 211 -41.82 -59.28 -66.75
CA SER A 211 -42.36 -58.90 -68.05
C SER A 211 -41.21 -58.94 -69.06
N GLY A 212 -41.28 -59.87 -70.01
CA GLY A 212 -40.27 -60.09 -71.03
C GLY A 212 -40.09 -58.89 -71.95
N LEU A 213 -38.89 -58.30 -71.93
CA LEU A 213 -38.34 -57.52 -73.04
C LEU A 213 -37.25 -58.39 -73.69
N ALA A 214 -37.68 -59.34 -74.51
CA ALA A 214 -36.79 -60.30 -75.16
C ALA A 214 -37.11 -60.43 -76.66
N THR A 215 -37.24 -59.32 -77.41
CA THR A 215 -37.27 -59.40 -78.89
C THR A 215 -36.95 -58.07 -79.59
N GLN A 216 -35.77 -57.47 -79.38
CA GLN A 216 -35.26 -56.47 -80.33
C GLN A 216 -33.73 -56.25 -80.25
N ARG A 217 -32.96 -57.34 -80.15
CA ARG A 217 -31.49 -57.26 -80.21
C ARG A 217 -30.84 -58.19 -81.24
N GLN A 218 -31.62 -58.85 -82.10
CA GLN A 218 -31.10 -59.73 -83.16
C GLN A 218 -31.24 -59.19 -84.59
N CYS A 219 -31.91 -58.06 -84.84
CA CYS A 219 -32.06 -57.54 -86.21
C CYS A 219 -30.93 -56.62 -86.71
N VAL A 220 -29.97 -56.20 -85.88
CA VAL A 220 -28.92 -55.24 -86.33
C VAL A 220 -27.56 -55.92 -86.58
N LEU A 221 -27.35 -57.15 -86.12
CA LEU A 221 -26.06 -57.84 -86.26
C LEU A 221 -25.96 -58.76 -87.48
N ALA A 222 -27.06 -59.03 -88.19
CA ALA A 222 -27.07 -59.89 -89.38
C ALA A 222 -26.86 -59.13 -90.72
N CYS A 223 -26.92 -57.80 -90.74
CA CYS A 223 -26.69 -56.99 -91.95
C CYS A 223 -25.27 -56.40 -92.08
N ARG A 224 -24.32 -56.74 -91.20
CA ARG A 224 -23.01 -56.06 -91.12
C ARG A 224 -21.78 -56.94 -91.36
N LEU A 225 -21.95 -58.08 -92.04
CA LEU A 225 -20.87 -59.05 -92.33
C LEU A 225 -20.74 -59.51 -93.79
N ARG A 226 -21.31 -58.76 -94.74
CA ARG A 226 -20.93 -58.87 -96.16
C ARG A 226 -20.79 -57.48 -96.74
N PHE A 227 -19.56 -56.98 -96.71
CA PHE A 227 -18.93 -55.96 -97.57
C PHE A 227 -17.92 -55.16 -96.73
N TYR A 228 -16.71 -55.71 -96.60
CA TYR A 228 -15.50 -54.90 -96.68
C TYR A 228 -15.06 -54.96 -98.15
N PRO A 229 -14.63 -53.84 -98.75
CA PRO A 229 -13.21 -53.47 -98.69
C PRO A 229 -13.09 -51.92 -98.54
N VAL A 230 -11.97 -51.22 -98.33
CA VAL A 230 -10.52 -51.42 -98.18
C VAL A 230 -9.95 -50.00 -98.01
N THR A 231 -8.75 -49.87 -97.42
CA THR A 231 -7.93 -48.63 -97.29
C THR A 231 -8.52 -47.54 -96.37
N GLY A 232 -7.77 -46.86 -95.53
CA GLY A 232 -6.33 -46.79 -95.32
C GLY A 232 -6.02 -45.62 -94.40
N THR A 233 -4.83 -45.65 -93.82
CA THR A 233 -4.01 -44.49 -93.44
C THR A 233 -4.44 -43.59 -92.28
N THR A 234 -3.60 -43.58 -91.22
CA THR A 234 -2.98 -42.40 -90.55
C THR A 234 -3.91 -41.41 -89.84
N LYS A 235 -3.62 -40.74 -88.72
CA LYS A 235 -2.47 -40.54 -87.83
C LYS A 235 -2.92 -39.37 -86.90
N THR A 236 -2.33 -39.27 -85.72
CA THR A 236 -2.19 -38.06 -84.86
C THR A 236 -3.42 -37.43 -84.16
N ARG A 237 -3.40 -37.57 -82.81
CA ARG A 237 -3.48 -36.55 -81.72
C ARG A 237 -3.62 -35.05 -82.09
N PRO A 238 -3.99 -34.16 -81.15
CA PRO A 238 -4.04 -34.30 -79.68
C PRO A 238 -5.43 -34.34 -79.04
#